data_AF-A0A0C9Z4Q0-F1
#
_entry.id   AF-A0A0C9Z4Q0-F1
#
_cell.length_a   1.000
_cell.length_b   1.000
_cell.length_c   1.000
_cell.angle_alpha   90.00
_cell.angle_beta   90.00
_cell.angle_gamma   90.00
#
_symmetry.space_group_name_H-M   'P 1'
#
loop_
_entity.id
_entity.type
_entity.pdbx_description
1 polymer ?
#
loop_
_entity_poly.entity_id
_entity_poly.type
_entity_poly.pdbx_seq_one_letter_code
_entity_poly.pdbx_strand_id
1 'polypeptide(L)'
;MTKLIKRTIFTDHLKILTDRQDELLQQLAGLTKEGFSKAQEEWEKSVVAWERRKEKAKNESEAGAASASTPSASADAAHPDDGAGSGIDGDNTRADGDRTLPDGAGTDGGAGTGTDGGAGAGTDGGGPGADGDNVPGTNKADGTRDAHPPAQKYRLTEAMKVIVWQLVMLSNECCRLENEKNELDGSTALVSEQGSRKILYQKIVAAFPIGWLNSGQLSREVSSLKKKYEKETMEQEN
;
A
#
# COMPACT_ATOMS: atom_id res chain seq x y z
N MET A 1 33.17 37.74 2.76
CA MET A 1 31.93 38.55 2.90
C MET A 1 30.68 37.75 2.53
N THR A 2 30.64 37.11 1.36
CA THR A 2 29.50 36.27 0.90
C THR A 2 29.16 35.11 1.83
N LYS A 3 30.16 34.43 2.41
CA LYS A 3 29.96 33.32 3.37
C LYS A 3 29.23 33.77 4.65
N LEU A 4 29.52 34.98 5.14
CA LEU A 4 28.89 35.51 6.35
C LEU A 4 27.44 35.92 6.06
N ILE A 5 27.21 36.63 4.95
CA ILE A 5 25.87 37.03 4.49
C ILE A 5 24.99 35.79 4.25
N LYS A 6 25.48 34.78 3.53
CA LYS A 6 24.74 33.53 3.30
C LYS A 6 24.46 32.77 4.59
N ARG A 7 25.39 32.76 5.55
CA ARG A 7 25.18 32.09 6.85
C ARG A 7 24.08 32.76 7.66
N THR A 8 24.00 34.08 7.66
CA THR A 8 22.93 34.81 8.36
C THR A 8 21.58 34.61 7.67
N ILE A 9 21.54 34.70 6.34
CA ILE A 9 20.32 34.51 5.54
C ILE A 9 19.79 33.07 5.64
N PHE A 10 20.68 32.07 5.74
CA PHE A 10 20.28 30.66 5.89
C PHE A 10 19.41 30.45 7.13
N THR A 11 19.79 31.02 8.28
CA THR A 11 19.01 30.88 9.51
C THR A 11 17.60 31.46 9.35
N ASP A 12 17.49 32.64 8.74
CA ASP A 12 16.20 33.29 8.50
C ASP A 12 15.34 32.49 7.51
N HIS A 13 15.94 32.01 6.41
CA HIS A 13 15.24 31.19 5.42
C HIS A 13 14.76 29.86 6.00
N LEU A 14 15.62 29.16 6.73
CA LEU A 14 15.25 27.91 7.39
C LEU A 14 14.13 28.13 8.40
N LYS A 15 14.18 29.25 9.13
CA LYS A 15 13.10 29.64 10.05
C LYS A 15 11.78 29.85 9.32
N ILE A 16 11.76 30.62 8.24
CA ILE A 16 10.53 30.87 7.45
C ILE A 16 9.93 29.56 6.93
N LEU A 17 10.76 28.64 6.42
CA LEU A 17 10.29 27.35 5.91
C LEU A 17 9.74 26.47 7.04
N THR A 18 10.41 26.46 8.19
CA THR A 18 10.00 25.67 9.36
C THR A 18 8.70 26.21 9.96
N ASP A 19 8.59 27.53 10.14
CA ASP A 19 7.36 28.17 10.61
C ASP A 19 6.20 27.84 9.67
N ARG A 20 6.43 27.88 8.35
CA ARG A 20 5.41 27.52 7.36
C ARG A 20 5.04 26.03 7.40
N GLN A 21 5.99 25.13 7.64
CA GLN A 21 5.69 23.72 7.86
C GLN A 21 4.79 23.52 9.08
N ASP A 22 5.10 24.20 10.18
CA ASP A 22 4.34 24.10 11.41
C ASP A 22 2.92 24.65 11.25
N GLU A 23 2.75 25.77 10.54
CA GLU A 23 1.43 26.30 10.16
C GLU A 23 0.61 25.29 9.35
N LEU A 24 1.23 24.64 8.36
CA LEU A 24 0.56 23.65 7.52
C LEU A 24 0.21 22.39 8.31
N LEU A 25 1.06 21.95 9.24
CA LEU A 25 0.76 20.84 10.15
C LEU A 25 -0.41 21.18 11.08
N GLN A 26 -0.49 22.42 11.58
CA GLN A 26 -1.63 22.88 12.38
C GLN A 26 -2.92 22.93 11.57
N GLN A 27 -2.87 23.45 10.34
CA GLN A 27 -4.02 23.45 9.42
C GLN A 27 -4.49 22.03 9.11
N LEU A 28 -3.56 21.11 8.84
CA LEU A 28 -3.87 19.71 8.61
C LEU A 28 -4.54 19.08 9.84
N ALA A 29 -4.02 19.33 11.03
CA ALA A 29 -4.63 18.87 12.28
C ALA A 29 -6.04 19.44 12.49
N GLY A 30 -6.28 20.70 12.12
CA GLY A 30 -7.60 21.32 12.14
C GLY A 30 -8.59 20.58 11.24
N LEU A 31 -8.24 20.42 9.96
CA LEU A 31 -9.08 19.70 8.99
C LEU A 31 -9.34 18.25 9.41
N THR A 32 -8.36 17.59 10.02
CA THR A 32 -8.52 16.22 10.50
C THR A 32 -9.49 16.15 11.66
N LYS A 33 -9.42 17.08 12.62
CA LYS A 33 -10.37 17.12 13.75
C LYS A 33 -11.79 17.39 13.26
N GLU A 34 -11.97 18.32 12.33
CA GLU A 34 -13.28 18.64 11.75
C GLU A 34 -13.88 17.50 10.94
N GLY A 35 -13.05 16.78 10.17
CA GLY A 35 -13.47 15.66 9.34
C GLY A 35 -13.65 14.34 10.09
N PHE A 36 -13.10 14.22 11.31
CA PHE A 36 -13.01 12.94 12.00
C PHE A 36 -14.37 12.32 12.32
N SER A 37 -15.34 13.11 12.81
CA SER A 37 -16.68 12.58 13.12
C SER A 37 -17.33 11.93 11.91
N LYS A 38 -17.19 12.54 10.71
CA LYS A 38 -17.70 11.96 9.46
C LYS A 38 -16.96 10.68 9.08
N ALA A 39 -15.64 10.67 9.18
CA ALA A 39 -14.84 9.48 8.89
C ALA A 39 -15.20 8.30 9.83
N GLN A 40 -15.47 8.60 11.10
CA GLN A 40 -15.92 7.62 12.08
C GLN A 40 -17.32 7.08 11.74
N GLU A 41 -18.29 7.95 11.47
CA GLU A 41 -19.64 7.54 11.07
C GLU A 41 -19.65 6.67 9.80
N GLU A 42 -18.84 7.03 8.79
CA GLU A 42 -18.73 6.26 7.55
C GLU A 42 -18.15 4.86 7.80
N TRP A 43 -17.15 4.76 8.68
CA TRP A 43 -16.60 3.48 9.07
C TRP A 43 -17.61 2.64 9.86
N GLU A 44 -18.29 3.22 10.85
CA GLU A 44 -19.32 2.52 11.64
C GLU A 44 -20.48 2.03 10.76
N LYS A 45 -20.98 2.87 9.84
CA LYS A 45 -21.98 2.46 8.84
C LYS A 45 -21.50 1.29 7.98
N SER A 46 -20.22 1.31 7.59
CA SER A 46 -19.61 0.23 6.81
C SER A 46 -19.51 -1.07 7.62
N VAL A 47 -19.17 -1.00 8.91
CA VAL A 47 -19.13 -2.14 9.83
C VAL A 47 -20.52 -2.74 10.02
N VAL A 48 -21.53 -1.93 10.32
CA VAL A 48 -22.93 -2.41 10.45
C VAL A 48 -23.43 -3.06 9.16
N ALA A 49 -23.12 -2.47 8.01
CA ALA A 49 -23.49 -3.05 6.72
C ALA A 49 -22.74 -4.37 6.44
N TRP A 50 -21.51 -4.52 6.92
CA TRP A 50 -20.76 -5.77 6.84
C TRP A 50 -21.34 -6.84 7.78
N GLU A 51 -21.65 -6.49 9.03
CA GLU A 51 -22.28 -7.41 9.99
C GLU A 51 -23.64 -7.90 9.50
N ARG A 52 -24.46 -7.01 8.93
CA ARG A 52 -25.76 -7.38 8.34
C ARG A 52 -25.60 -8.34 7.15
N ARG A 53 -24.56 -8.15 6.32
CA ARG A 53 -24.26 -9.07 5.20
C ARG A 53 -23.80 -10.43 5.72
N LYS A 54 -22.94 -10.45 6.73
CA LYS A 54 -22.47 -11.66 7.38
C LYS A 54 -23.61 -12.48 7.99
N GLU A 55 -24.52 -11.82 8.71
CA GLU A 55 -25.67 -12.52 9.31
C GLU A 55 -26.65 -13.01 8.24
N LYS A 56 -26.94 -12.20 7.21
CA LYS A 56 -27.77 -12.65 6.08
C LYS A 56 -27.18 -13.90 5.39
N ALA A 57 -25.87 -13.92 5.15
CA ALA A 57 -25.19 -15.07 4.56
C ALA A 57 -25.24 -16.30 5.48
N LYS A 58 -25.12 -16.12 6.80
CA LYS A 58 -25.28 -17.20 7.78
C LYS A 58 -26.69 -17.78 7.75
N ASN A 59 -27.72 -16.94 7.81
CA ASN A 59 -29.12 -17.39 7.78
C ASN A 59 -29.48 -18.09 6.46
N GLU A 60 -28.97 -17.63 5.32
CA GLU A 60 -29.16 -18.29 4.01
C GLU A 60 -28.46 -19.66 3.96
N SER A 61 -27.27 -19.79 4.58
CA SER A 61 -26.57 -21.08 4.68
C SER A 61 -27.29 -22.08 5.59
N GLU A 62 -27.87 -21.62 6.70
CA GLU A 62 -28.64 -22.47 7.63
C GLU A 62 -30.01 -22.87 7.03
N ALA A 63 -30.67 -21.96 6.31
CA ALA A 63 -31.91 -22.26 5.58
C ALA A 63 -31.68 -23.24 4.41
N GLY A 64 -30.53 -23.13 3.72
CA GLY A 64 -30.12 -24.09 2.69
C GLY A 64 -29.83 -25.49 3.24
N ALA A 65 -29.29 -25.60 4.46
CA ALA A 65 -29.05 -26.88 5.13
C ALA A 65 -30.34 -27.54 5.65
N ALA A 66 -31.31 -26.74 6.13
CA ALA A 66 -32.61 -27.25 6.58
C ALA A 66 -33.49 -27.79 5.44
N SER A 67 -33.30 -27.30 4.20
CA SER A 67 -34.04 -27.79 3.02
C SER A 67 -33.43 -29.04 2.37
N ALA A 68 -32.26 -29.51 2.81
CA ALA A 68 -31.59 -30.70 2.27
C ALA A 68 -31.96 -32.01 3.00
N SER A 69 -32.91 -31.96 3.95
CA SER A 69 -33.37 -33.14 4.69
C SER A 69 -34.77 -33.59 4.24
N THR A 70 -34.87 -34.11 3.01
CA THR A 70 -36.00 -34.97 2.62
C THR A 70 -35.44 -36.28 2.05
N PRO A 71 -35.59 -37.44 2.73
CA PRO A 71 -35.20 -38.72 2.16
C PRO A 71 -36.36 -39.34 1.35
N SER A 72 -36.01 -39.81 0.14
CA SER A 72 -36.50 -41.03 -0.55
C SER A 72 -38.01 -41.20 -0.88
N ALA A 73 -38.33 -41.36 -2.19
CA ALA A 73 -38.86 -42.63 -2.76
C ALA A 73 -39.22 -42.54 -4.26
N SER A 74 -38.49 -43.31 -5.06
CA SER A 74 -38.80 -44.13 -6.26
C SER A 74 -40.05 -43.91 -7.14
N ALA A 75 -39.84 -43.86 -8.46
CA ALA A 75 -40.29 -44.86 -9.49
C ALA A 75 -40.19 -44.24 -10.91
N ASP A 76 -39.31 -44.69 -11.81
CA ASP A 76 -39.35 -45.88 -12.69
C ASP A 76 -39.91 -45.57 -14.11
N ALA A 77 -39.05 -45.67 -15.13
CA ALA A 77 -39.28 -46.45 -16.37
C ALA A 77 -38.57 -45.89 -17.65
N ALA A 78 -37.85 -46.82 -18.29
CA ALA A 78 -37.62 -46.98 -19.74
C ALA A 78 -36.34 -46.41 -20.43
N HIS A 79 -35.35 -47.31 -20.55
CA HIS A 79 -34.43 -47.56 -21.69
C HIS A 79 -35.19 -47.81 -23.03
N PRO A 80 -34.60 -47.84 -24.25
CA PRO A 80 -33.24 -48.29 -24.66
C PRO A 80 -32.50 -47.27 -25.58
N ASP A 81 -31.25 -47.43 -26.03
CA ASP A 81 -30.72 -48.46 -26.92
C ASP A 81 -29.21 -48.28 -27.17
N ASP A 82 -28.59 -49.37 -27.57
CA ASP A 82 -27.16 -49.73 -27.61
C ASP A 82 -26.23 -48.89 -28.50
N GLY A 83 -24.95 -48.84 -28.08
CA GLY A 83 -23.86 -48.28 -28.87
C GLY A 83 -22.49 -48.71 -28.36
N ALA A 84 -22.16 -49.99 -28.56
CA ALA A 84 -20.91 -50.64 -28.21
C ALA A 84 -19.66 -49.97 -28.83
N GLY A 85 -18.60 -49.83 -28.04
CA GLY A 85 -17.25 -49.49 -28.48
C GLY A 85 -16.22 -49.84 -27.41
N SER A 86 -15.59 -51.00 -27.56
CA SER A 86 -14.70 -51.70 -26.62
C SER A 86 -13.23 -51.30 -26.75
N GLY A 87 -12.51 -51.29 -25.62
CA GLY A 87 -11.06 -51.58 -25.48
C GLY A 87 -10.22 -50.41 -24.95
N ILE A 88 -9.68 -50.40 -23.71
CA ILE A 88 -8.49 -51.15 -23.19
C ILE A 88 -7.23 -50.70 -23.98
N ASP A 89 -6.14 -50.12 -23.48
CA ASP A 89 -5.39 -50.11 -22.21
C ASP A 89 -4.87 -48.65 -21.95
N GLY A 90 -4.51 -48.14 -20.77
CA GLY A 90 -3.59 -48.70 -19.78
C GLY A 90 -2.12 -48.46 -20.18
N ASP A 91 -1.53 -47.28 -19.97
CA ASP A 91 -0.09 -47.20 -19.62
C ASP A 91 0.31 -45.81 -19.09
N ASN A 92 1.16 -45.86 -18.07
CA ASN A 92 1.75 -44.76 -17.33
C ASN A 92 3.23 -44.72 -17.71
N THR A 93 3.65 -43.75 -18.52
CA THR A 93 5.08 -43.53 -18.79
C THR A 93 5.44 -42.05 -18.64
N ARG A 94 6.21 -41.80 -17.58
CA ARG A 94 7.15 -40.70 -17.43
C ARG A 94 8.11 -40.70 -18.62
N ALA A 95 8.38 -39.53 -19.19
CA ALA A 95 9.57 -39.32 -19.98
C ALA A 95 10.06 -37.87 -19.83
N ASP A 96 11.31 -37.78 -19.40
CA ASP A 96 12.18 -36.63 -19.34
C ASP A 96 12.17 -35.77 -20.61
N GLY A 97 12.05 -34.46 -20.41
CA GLY A 97 12.37 -33.43 -21.41
C GLY A 97 13.73 -32.82 -21.08
N ASP A 98 14.78 -33.55 -21.44
CA ASP A 98 16.19 -33.20 -21.42
C ASP A 98 16.53 -32.20 -22.55
N ARG A 99 17.32 -31.16 -22.21
CA ARG A 99 18.25 -30.34 -23.03
C ARG A 99 17.74 -29.64 -24.32
N THR A 100 17.97 -28.34 -24.50
CA THR A 100 19.31 -27.80 -24.82
C THR A 100 19.33 -26.26 -24.78
N LEU A 101 20.45 -25.75 -24.29
CA LEU A 101 20.90 -24.35 -24.28
C LEU A 101 21.19 -23.82 -25.70
N PRO A 102 21.31 -22.50 -25.86
CA PRO A 102 22.53 -21.97 -26.46
C PRO A 102 23.30 -21.01 -25.55
N ASP A 103 24.62 -21.17 -25.63
CA ASP A 103 25.71 -20.39 -25.06
C ASP A 103 25.65 -18.88 -25.33
N GLY A 104 26.25 -18.11 -24.41
CA GLY A 104 27.02 -16.93 -24.81
C GLY A 104 27.15 -15.79 -23.80
N ALA A 105 28.36 -15.68 -23.22
CA ALA A 105 28.99 -14.49 -22.62
C ALA A 105 28.37 -13.96 -21.31
N GLY A 106 29.04 -13.92 -20.16
CA GLY A 106 30.45 -13.70 -19.89
C GLY A 106 30.55 -12.47 -18.98
N THR A 107 31.09 -12.60 -17.77
CA THR A 107 31.85 -11.56 -17.06
C THR A 107 32.38 -12.13 -15.75
N ASP A 108 33.67 -11.92 -15.59
CA ASP A 108 34.54 -12.43 -14.54
C ASP A 108 34.50 -11.53 -13.30
N GLY A 109 34.80 -12.11 -12.14
CA GLY A 109 35.68 -11.43 -11.17
C GLY A 109 35.15 -11.16 -9.76
N GLY A 110 35.65 -11.96 -8.80
CA GLY A 110 36.12 -11.50 -7.48
C GLY A 110 35.13 -11.62 -6.32
N ALA A 111 35.12 -12.71 -5.55
CA ALA A 111 36.03 -13.03 -4.44
C ALA A 111 35.82 -12.17 -3.18
N GLY A 112 35.31 -12.80 -2.11
CA GLY A 112 35.16 -12.21 -0.78
C GLY A 112 34.52 -13.16 0.23
N THR A 113 35.31 -14.14 0.67
CA THR A 113 35.11 -15.10 1.77
C THR A 113 34.71 -14.44 3.11
N GLY A 114 33.85 -15.10 3.88
CA GLY A 114 33.59 -14.76 5.29
C GLY A 114 32.43 -15.53 5.91
N THR A 115 32.69 -16.79 6.22
CA THR A 115 31.89 -17.76 6.98
C THR A 115 32.39 -17.61 8.45
N ASP A 116 31.64 -17.52 9.56
CA ASP A 116 30.71 -18.44 10.25
C ASP A 116 30.15 -17.72 11.51
N GLY A 117 28.99 -18.13 12.03
CA GLY A 117 28.60 -17.83 13.42
C GLY A 117 27.12 -17.58 13.64
N GLY A 118 26.35 -18.65 13.81
CA GLY A 118 24.89 -18.63 13.94
C GLY A 118 24.32 -18.55 15.37
N ALA A 119 23.00 -18.78 15.38
CA ALA A 119 22.06 -19.06 16.47
C ALA A 119 21.39 -17.87 17.19
N GLY A 120 20.11 -17.66 16.85
CA GLY A 120 19.15 -16.87 17.62
C GLY A 120 17.77 -16.90 16.97
N ALA A 121 16.92 -17.82 17.45
CA ALA A 121 15.60 -18.13 16.92
C ALA A 121 14.59 -16.97 17.05
N GLY A 122 13.71 -16.85 16.05
CA GLY A 122 12.54 -15.97 16.06
C GLY A 122 11.62 -16.34 14.91
N THR A 123 10.62 -17.15 15.23
CA THR A 123 9.60 -17.67 14.32
C THR A 123 8.52 -16.63 14.00
N ASP A 124 7.90 -16.84 12.84
CA ASP A 124 6.53 -16.50 12.45
C ASP A 124 6.20 -15.12 11.87
N GLY A 125 5.62 -15.14 10.67
CA GLY A 125 4.57 -14.19 10.30
C GLY A 125 4.67 -13.46 8.96
N GLY A 126 5.33 -14.02 7.95
CA GLY A 126 5.30 -13.47 6.58
C GLY A 126 3.94 -13.68 5.91
N GLY A 127 2.99 -12.76 6.14
CA GLY A 127 1.73 -12.70 5.39
C GLY A 127 1.93 -12.11 3.99
N PRO A 128 1.30 -12.67 2.93
CA PRO A 128 1.46 -12.17 1.58
C PRO A 128 0.80 -10.79 1.43
N GLY A 129 1.56 -9.85 0.87
CA GLY A 129 1.07 -8.53 0.48
C GLY A 129 -0.06 -8.68 -0.54
N ALA A 130 -1.24 -8.20 -0.18
CA ALA A 130 -2.34 -8.05 -1.12
C ALA A 130 -2.13 -6.76 -1.92
N ASP A 131 -1.58 -6.92 -3.12
CA ASP A 131 -1.64 -5.95 -4.20
C ASP A 131 -3.11 -5.62 -4.50
N GLY A 132 -3.48 -4.36 -4.27
CA GLY A 132 -4.79 -3.82 -4.59
C GLY A 132 -4.69 -2.84 -5.76
N ASP A 133 -4.40 -3.37 -6.94
CA ASP A 133 -4.53 -2.64 -8.20
C ASP A 133 -6.00 -2.25 -8.40
N ASN A 134 -6.22 -0.94 -8.63
CA ASN A 134 -7.51 -0.42 -9.02
C ASN A 134 -7.68 -0.65 -10.53
N VAL A 135 -8.26 -1.78 -10.91
CA VAL A 135 -8.77 -2.02 -12.27
C VAL A 135 -10.30 -1.95 -12.23
N PRO A 136 -10.94 -1.06 -13.02
CA PRO A 136 -12.38 -1.00 -13.10
C PRO A 136 -12.89 -2.12 -14.02
N GLY A 137 -13.73 -2.99 -13.46
CA GLY A 137 -14.52 -3.97 -14.22
C GLY A 137 -14.03 -5.41 -14.11
N THR A 138 -14.55 -6.13 -13.13
CA THR A 138 -15.05 -7.51 -13.27
C THR A 138 -15.68 -7.92 -11.95
N ASN A 139 -17.01 -8.08 -11.94
CA ASN A 139 -17.75 -8.68 -10.84
C ASN A 139 -17.33 -10.15 -10.70
N LYS A 140 -16.39 -10.45 -9.80
CA LYS A 140 -16.32 -11.75 -9.14
C LYS A 140 -16.93 -11.59 -7.76
N ALA A 141 -17.98 -12.36 -7.47
CA ALA A 141 -18.58 -12.44 -6.15
C ALA A 141 -17.49 -12.89 -5.16
N ASP A 142 -17.04 -11.95 -4.34
CA ASP A 142 -15.84 -12.07 -3.53
C ASP A 142 -16.21 -12.54 -2.13
N GLY A 143 -16.29 -13.85 -1.94
CA GLY A 143 -16.51 -14.47 -0.63
C GLY A 143 -15.37 -14.21 0.37
N THR A 144 -14.26 -13.58 -0.03
CA THR A 144 -13.14 -13.26 0.87
C THR A 144 -13.22 -11.84 1.43
N ARG A 145 -13.82 -10.88 0.70
CA ARG A 145 -14.05 -9.50 1.19
C ARG A 145 -15.03 -9.42 2.35
N ASP A 146 -15.95 -10.37 2.45
CA ASP A 146 -16.93 -10.43 3.54
C ASP A 146 -16.41 -11.18 4.78
N ALA A 147 -15.20 -11.73 4.76
CA ALA A 147 -14.63 -12.48 5.89
C ALA A 147 -14.17 -11.58 7.06
N HIS A 148 -13.73 -10.35 6.76
CA HIS A 148 -13.14 -9.43 7.75
C HIS A 148 -13.88 -8.09 7.80
N PRO A 149 -13.97 -7.47 9.00
CA PRO A 149 -14.60 -6.17 9.13
C PRO A 149 -13.84 -5.10 8.32
N PRO A 150 -14.54 -4.05 7.83
CA PRO A 150 -13.88 -2.95 7.12
C PRO A 150 -12.76 -2.32 7.95
N ALA A 151 -11.61 -2.10 7.32
CA ALA A 151 -10.45 -1.48 7.98
C ALA A 151 -10.73 -0.01 8.35
N GLN A 152 -10.25 0.40 9.53
CA GLN A 152 -10.23 1.81 9.92
C GLN A 152 -9.21 2.55 9.06
N LYS A 153 -9.70 3.43 8.18
CA LYS A 153 -8.87 4.21 7.28
C LYS A 153 -9.43 5.63 7.16
N TYR A 154 -8.59 6.61 7.45
CA TYR A 154 -8.90 8.01 7.16
C TYR A 154 -8.73 8.27 5.67
N ARG A 155 -9.79 8.75 5.02
CA ARG A 155 -9.72 9.18 3.62
C ARG A 155 -9.31 10.65 3.56
N LEU A 156 -8.16 10.95 2.96
CA LEU A 156 -7.69 12.32 2.79
C LEU A 156 -8.59 13.07 1.82
N THR A 157 -9.04 14.25 2.22
CA THR A 157 -9.72 15.19 1.32
C THR A 157 -8.73 15.83 0.36
N GLU A 158 -9.20 16.41 -0.75
CA GLU A 158 -8.31 17.11 -1.68
C GLU A 158 -7.55 18.27 -1.01
N ALA A 159 -8.20 19.01 -0.10
CA ALA A 159 -7.54 20.07 0.68
C ALA A 159 -6.38 19.51 1.54
N MET A 160 -6.60 18.38 2.21
CA MET A 160 -5.54 17.72 2.99
C MET A 160 -4.39 17.24 2.10
N LYS A 161 -4.70 16.69 0.92
CA LYS A 161 -3.69 16.25 -0.06
C LYS A 161 -2.82 17.39 -0.55
N VAL A 162 -3.41 18.56 -0.81
CA VAL A 162 -2.66 19.79 -1.17
C VAL A 162 -1.69 20.18 -0.06
N ILE A 163 -2.14 20.20 1.20
CA ILE A 163 -1.28 20.51 2.35
C ILE A 163 -0.14 19.50 2.49
N VAL A 164 -0.44 18.20 2.38
CA VAL A 164 0.57 17.13 2.43
C VAL A 164 1.62 17.33 1.33
N TRP A 165 1.22 17.69 0.12
CA TRP A 165 2.16 17.97 -0.97
C TRP A 165 3.04 19.19 -0.68
N GLN A 166 2.45 20.28 -0.20
CA GLN A 166 3.22 21.49 0.19
C GLN A 166 4.24 21.19 1.29
N LEU A 167 3.87 20.37 2.28
CA LEU A 167 4.78 19.93 3.33
C LEU A 167 5.99 19.15 2.77
N VAL A 168 5.77 18.27 1.80
CA VAL A 168 6.86 17.55 1.13
C VAL A 168 7.79 18.51 0.39
N MET A 169 7.24 19.48 -0.35
CA MET A 169 8.03 20.48 -1.08
C MET A 169 8.88 21.32 -0.13
N LEU A 170 8.30 21.82 0.97
CA LEU A 170 9.05 22.57 1.98
C LEU A 170 10.12 21.71 2.65
N SER A 171 9.86 20.42 2.90
CA SER A 171 10.86 19.52 3.48
C SER A 171 12.04 19.26 2.56
N ASN A 172 11.79 19.15 1.25
CA ASN A 172 12.86 19.02 0.26
C ASN A 172 13.68 20.32 0.22
N GLU A 173 13.03 21.48 0.27
CA GLU A 173 13.70 22.79 0.28
C GLU A 173 14.58 22.99 1.53
N CYS A 174 14.10 22.61 2.73
CA CYS A 174 14.93 22.60 3.94
C CYS A 174 16.17 21.71 3.76
N CYS A 175 16.01 20.51 3.19
CA CYS A 175 17.12 19.59 2.94
C CYS A 175 18.15 20.19 1.96
N ARG A 176 17.68 20.84 0.89
CA ARG A 176 18.54 21.51 -0.09
C ARG A 176 19.34 22.63 0.55
N LEU A 177 18.69 23.50 1.32
CA LEU A 177 19.34 24.60 2.01
C LEU A 177 20.38 24.10 3.01
N GLU A 178 20.08 23.05 3.77
CA GLU A 178 20.99 22.52 4.79
C GLU A 178 22.26 21.94 4.15
N ASN A 179 22.13 21.27 3.00
CA ASN A 179 23.27 20.80 2.23
C ASN A 179 24.09 21.96 1.63
N GLU A 180 23.45 23.01 1.10
CA GLU A 180 24.16 24.22 0.63
C GLU A 180 24.94 24.87 1.77
N LYS A 181 24.34 24.95 2.96
CA LYS A 181 25.02 25.45 4.17
C LYS A 181 26.23 24.58 4.52
N ASN A 182 26.09 23.26 4.50
CA ASN A 182 27.19 22.35 4.83
C ASN A 182 28.36 22.51 3.86
N GLU A 183 28.10 22.66 2.56
CA GLU A 183 29.12 22.95 1.54
C GLU A 183 29.86 24.26 1.84
N LEU A 184 29.13 25.33 2.17
CA LEU A 184 29.72 26.64 2.46
C LEU A 184 30.57 26.66 3.74
N ASP A 185 30.20 25.85 4.73
CA ASP A 185 30.94 25.66 5.97
C ASP A 185 32.11 24.67 5.83
N GLY A 186 32.26 24.02 4.66
CA GLY A 186 33.25 22.97 4.45
C GLY A 186 32.97 21.70 5.26
N SER A 187 31.72 21.52 5.70
CA SER A 187 31.25 20.32 6.39
C SER A 187 30.95 19.22 5.37
N THR A 188 31.39 18.00 5.67
CA THR A 188 31.07 16.82 4.87
C THR A 188 29.73 16.19 5.23
N ALA A 189 29.00 16.77 6.19
CA ALA A 189 27.68 16.31 6.57
C ALA A 189 26.70 16.44 5.38
N LEU A 190 26.00 15.36 5.08
CA LEU A 190 24.97 15.33 4.05
C LEU A 190 23.63 14.96 4.68
N VAL A 191 22.65 15.82 4.46
CA VAL A 191 21.26 15.57 4.83
C VAL A 191 20.57 14.93 3.63
N SER A 192 19.93 13.79 3.85
CA SER A 192 19.20 13.08 2.81
C SER A 192 17.72 13.44 2.84
N GLU A 193 17.14 13.69 1.66
CA GLU A 193 15.70 13.91 1.53
C GLU A 193 14.90 12.70 2.03
N GLN A 194 15.41 11.50 1.82
CA GLN A 194 14.76 10.26 2.25
C GLN A 194 14.61 10.21 3.79
N GLY A 195 15.64 10.61 4.53
CA GLY A 195 15.59 10.70 6.00
C GLY A 195 14.59 11.75 6.46
N SER A 196 14.66 12.96 5.91
CA SER A 196 13.76 14.07 6.25
C SER A 196 12.30 13.73 5.94
N ARG A 197 12.03 13.05 4.82
CA ARG A 197 10.69 12.61 4.43
C ARG A 197 10.10 11.59 5.40
N LYS A 198 10.92 10.68 5.93
CA LYS A 198 10.48 9.71 6.95
C LYS A 198 10.01 10.44 8.22
N ILE A 199 10.77 11.44 8.67
CA ILE A 199 10.42 12.25 9.84
C ILE A 199 9.15 13.06 9.57
N LEU A 200 9.04 13.68 8.39
CA LEU A 200 7.85 14.41 7.98
C LEU A 200 6.60 13.53 8.03
N TYR A 201 6.67 12.30 7.53
CA TYR A 201 5.53 11.38 7.56
C TYR A 201 5.10 11.03 8.99
N GLN A 202 6.03 10.90 9.93
CA GLN A 202 5.68 10.71 11.34
C GLN A 202 4.95 11.94 11.91
N LYS A 203 5.44 13.16 11.61
CA LYS A 203 4.77 14.40 12.03
C LYS A 203 3.36 14.51 11.45
N ILE A 204 3.18 14.17 10.16
CA ILE A 204 1.87 14.19 9.51
C ILE A 204 0.95 13.16 10.16
N VAL A 205 1.40 11.91 10.36
CA VAL A 205 0.59 10.86 10.99
C VAL A 205 0.16 11.26 12.40
N ALA A 206 1.01 11.96 13.16
CA ALA A 206 0.67 12.47 14.49
C ALA A 206 -0.46 13.52 14.48
N ALA A 207 -0.77 14.14 13.33
CA ALA A 207 -1.92 15.02 13.18
C ALA A 207 -3.26 14.26 13.02
N PHE A 208 -3.21 12.93 12.88
CA PHE A 208 -4.38 12.06 12.75
C PHE A 208 -4.64 11.24 14.01
N PRO A 209 -5.90 10.85 14.26
CA PRO A 209 -6.23 9.89 15.31
C PRO A 209 -5.43 8.60 15.13
N ILE A 210 -4.96 8.07 16.25
CA ILE A 210 -4.07 6.90 16.29
C ILE A 210 -4.74 5.72 15.56
N GLY A 211 -4.00 5.09 14.66
CA GLY A 211 -4.46 3.91 13.90
C GLY A 211 -5.25 4.22 12.63
N TRP A 212 -5.71 5.45 12.42
CA TRP A 212 -6.52 5.82 11.26
C TRP A 212 -5.71 6.13 10.00
N LEU A 213 -4.44 6.49 10.18
CA LEU A 213 -3.49 6.74 9.10
C LEU A 213 -2.11 6.21 9.50
N ASN A 214 -1.39 5.62 8.55
CA ASN A 214 0.01 5.24 8.73
C ASN A 214 0.92 5.81 7.64
N SER A 215 2.23 5.81 7.91
CA SER A 215 3.24 6.37 7.01
C SER A 215 3.30 5.67 5.65
N GLY A 216 2.95 4.37 5.58
CA GLY A 216 2.89 3.62 4.33
C GLY A 216 1.74 4.07 3.43
N GLN A 217 0.56 4.31 4.01
CA GLN A 217 -0.58 4.91 3.29
C GLN A 217 -0.21 6.31 2.79
N LEU A 218 0.39 7.13 3.65
CA LEU A 218 0.82 8.48 3.28
C LEU A 218 1.85 8.48 2.14
N SER A 219 2.83 7.58 2.18
CA SER A 219 3.82 7.47 1.11
C SER A 219 3.19 7.12 -0.24
N ARG A 220 2.16 6.27 -0.26
CA ARG A 220 1.43 5.95 -1.50
C ARG A 220 0.66 7.15 -2.03
N GLU A 221 -0.01 7.90 -1.16
CA GLU A 221 -0.72 9.13 -1.53
C GLU A 221 0.25 10.17 -2.11
N VAL A 222 1.42 10.37 -1.49
CA VAL A 222 2.45 11.29 -2.00
C VAL A 222 2.96 10.86 -3.38
N SER A 223 3.16 9.57 -3.61
CA SER A 223 3.53 9.06 -4.94
C SER A 223 2.45 9.34 -6.00
N SER A 224 1.18 9.16 -5.64
CA SER A 224 0.05 9.49 -6.52
C SER A 224 -0.05 11.00 -6.79
N LEU A 225 0.17 11.83 -5.77
CA LEU A 225 0.18 13.29 -5.92
C LEU A 225 1.33 13.75 -6.81
N LYS A 226 2.53 13.22 -6.60
CA LYS A 226 3.69 13.51 -7.45
C LYS A 226 3.37 13.25 -8.93
N LYS A 227 2.83 12.07 -9.25
CA LYS A 227 2.43 11.72 -10.62
C LYS A 227 1.37 12.69 -11.19
N LYS A 228 0.40 13.08 -10.37
CA LYS A 228 -0.64 14.04 -10.76
C LYS A 228 -0.04 15.40 -11.12
N TYR A 229 0.83 15.95 -10.26
CA TYR A 229 1.47 17.23 -10.52
C TYR A 229 2.45 17.19 -11.70
N GLU A 230 3.24 16.11 -11.84
CA GLU A 230 4.12 15.94 -13.01
C GLU A 230 3.31 15.94 -14.31
N LYS A 231 2.14 15.30 -14.31
CA LYS A 231 1.23 15.30 -15.45
C LYS A 231 0.64 16.70 -15.72
N GLU A 232 0.16 17.39 -14.69
CA GLU A 232 -0.41 18.74 -14.82
C GLU A 232 0.62 19.75 -15.34
N THR A 233 1.89 19.64 -14.93
CA THR A 233 2.99 20.46 -15.47
C THR A 233 3.20 20.19 -16.97
N MET A 234 3.24 18.93 -17.39
CA MET A 234 3.40 18.57 -18.81
C MET A 234 2.22 19.03 -19.68
N GLU A 235 1.01 19.07 -19.12
CA GLU A 235 -0.19 19.57 -19.82
C GLU A 235 -0.22 21.10 -19.91
N GLN A 236 0.44 21.82 -19.00
CA GLN A 236 0.57 23.29 -19.06
C GLN A 236 1.69 23.77 -19.98
N GLU A 237 2.69 22.94 -20.23
CA GLU A 237 3.83 23.25 -21.11
C GLU A 237 3.56 22.97 -22.60
N ASN A 238 2.43 22.34 -22.94
CA ASN A 238 1.98 22.01 -24.31
C ASN A 238 0.79 22.87 -24.76
#